data_AF-A0A5S3VTD4-F1
#
_entry.id   AF-A0A5S3VTD4-F1
#
_cell.length_a   1.000
_cell.length_b   1.000
_cell.length_c   1.000
_cell.angle_alpha   90.00
_cell.angle_beta   90.00
_cell.angle_gamma   90.00
#
_symmetry.space_group_name_H-M   'P 1'
#
loop_
_entity.id
_entity.type
_entity.pdbx_description
1 polymer ?
#
loop_
_entity_poly.entity_id
_entity_poly.type
_entity_poly.pdbx_seq_one_letter_code
_entity_poly.pdbx_strand_id
1 'polypeptide(L)' 'MALASSSAAFAATDFDTLDVDGNGAISQAEASVDASLMSQFTELDTDQNGELSKAEFSKA' A
#
# COMPACT_ATOMS: atom_id res chain seq x y z
N MET A 1 -4.83 -23.72 -12.21
CA MET A 1 -5.23 -22.29 -12.21
C MET A 1 -4.98 -21.75 -10.82
N ALA A 2 -4.05 -20.81 -10.71
CA ALA A 2 -3.76 -19.89 -9.59
C ALA A 2 -3.82 -20.45 -8.14
N LEU A 3 -2.68 -20.92 -7.63
CA LEU A 3 -2.35 -20.72 -6.21
C LEU A 3 -1.57 -19.41 -6.14
N ALA A 4 -2.29 -18.30 -5.87
CA ALA A 4 -1.65 -17.03 -5.60
C ALA A 4 -0.86 -17.20 -4.30
N SER A 5 0.46 -17.13 -4.42
CA SER A 5 1.43 -17.20 -3.34
C SER A 5 1.03 -16.31 -2.18
N SER A 6 0.96 -16.95 -1.03
CA SER A 6 1.14 -16.39 0.30
C SER A 6 2.36 -15.45 0.37
N SER A 7 2.12 -14.14 0.31
CA SER A 7 3.10 -13.09 0.65
C SER A 7 2.39 -11.82 1.13
N ALA A 8 1.57 -11.89 2.18
CA ALA A 8 0.94 -10.70 2.76
C ALA A 8 0.96 -10.70 4.29
N ALA A 9 1.89 -11.45 4.88
CA ALA A 9 2.23 -11.26 6.27
C ALA A 9 3.54 -10.48 6.30
N PHE A 10 3.55 -9.39 7.07
CA PHE A 10 4.71 -8.66 7.56
C PHE A 10 5.22 -7.47 6.73
N ALA A 11 4.57 -6.32 6.92
CA ALA A 11 5.26 -5.06 7.20
C ALA A 11 4.49 -4.35 8.33
N ALA A 12 5.20 -3.78 9.30
CA ALA A 12 4.70 -3.38 10.62
C ALA A 12 3.83 -2.11 10.65
N THR A 13 3.18 -1.79 9.55
CA THR A 13 2.09 -0.82 9.41
C THR A 13 1.01 -1.56 8.64
N ASP A 14 -0.05 -1.95 9.35
CA ASP A 14 -1.14 -2.67 8.71
C ASP A 14 -1.71 -1.78 7.61
N PHE A 15 -1.64 -2.24 6.37
CA PHE A 15 -2.31 -1.60 5.24
C PHE A 15 -3.74 -1.19 5.61
N ASP A 16 -4.47 -2.09 6.26
CA ASP A 16 -5.82 -1.89 6.77
C ASP A 16 -5.94 -0.79 7.86
N THR A 17 -4.83 -0.32 8.44
CA THR A 17 -4.82 0.84 9.36
C THR A 17 -4.56 2.17 8.66
N LEU A 18 -3.94 2.14 7.49
CA LEU A 18 -3.72 3.31 6.65
C LEU A 18 -4.88 3.51 5.68
N ASP A 19 -5.51 2.42 5.23
CA ASP A 19 -6.73 2.37 4.42
C ASP A 19 -7.94 2.71 5.31
N VAL A 20 -8.11 4.00 5.57
CA VAL A 20 -9.14 4.55 6.47
C VAL A 20 -10.51 4.47 5.81
N ASP A 21 -10.57 4.61 4.48
CA ASP A 21 -11.82 4.50 3.73
C ASP A 21 -12.21 3.04 3.42
N GLY A 22 -11.29 2.09 3.55
CA GLY A 22 -11.50 0.66 3.39
C GLY A 22 -11.68 0.25 1.93
N ASN A 23 -11.12 1.02 0.99
CA ASN A 23 -11.29 0.81 -0.44
C ASN A 23 -10.33 -0.27 -1.00
N GLY A 24 -9.32 -0.70 -0.23
CA GLY A 24 -8.32 -1.68 -0.65
C GLY A 24 -7.09 -1.07 -1.34
N ALA A 25 -6.92 0.25 -1.29
CA ALA A 25 -5.77 1.05 -1.72
C ALA A 25 -5.45 2.13 -0.67
N ILE A 26 -4.20 2.60 -0.61
CA ILE A 26 -3.81 3.77 0.19
C ILE A 26 -3.73 4.97 -0.73
N SER A 27 -4.67 5.91 -0.63
CA SER A 27 -4.58 7.14 -1.41
C SER A 27 -3.41 8.01 -0.93
N GLN A 28 -2.93 8.94 -1.76
CA GLN A 28 -1.89 9.90 -1.35
C GLN A 28 -2.24 10.64 -0.03
N ALA A 29 -3.52 10.96 0.19
CA ALA A 29 -3.97 11.61 1.42
C ALA A 29 -3.77 10.73 2.67
N GLU A 30 -3.99 9.43 2.54
CA GLU A 30 -3.77 8.45 3.60
C GLU A 30 -2.28 8.18 3.78
N ALA A 31 -1.53 8.03 2.68
CA ALA A 31 -0.08 7.93 2.72
C ALA A 31 0.57 9.15 3.40
N SER A 32 -0.03 10.33 3.27
CA SER A 32 0.46 11.57 3.89
C SER A 32 0.49 11.52 5.42
N VAL A 33 -0.28 10.62 6.05
CA VAL A 33 -0.26 10.44 7.51
C VAL A 33 1.05 9.83 7.99
N ASP A 34 1.75 9.13 7.10
CA ASP A 34 3.01 8.46 7.37
C ASP A 34 4.09 9.00 6.44
N ALA A 35 5.00 9.81 6.99
CA ALA A 35 6.06 10.43 6.21
C ALA A 35 7.02 9.41 5.56
N SER A 36 7.21 8.23 6.18
CA SER A 36 8.04 7.17 5.62
C SER A 36 7.34 6.46 4.47
N LEU A 37 6.03 6.28 4.56
CA LEU A 37 5.23 5.78 3.44
C LEU A 37 5.21 6.78 2.31
N MET A 38 4.91 8.05 2.57
CA MET A 38 4.80 9.08 1.54
C MET A 38 6.11 9.29 0.79
N SER A 39 7.26 9.13 1.47
CA SER A 39 8.57 9.21 0.82
C SER A 39 8.86 8.04 -0.12
N GLN A 40 8.24 6.88 0.10
CA GLN A 40 8.34 5.70 -0.76
C GLN A 40 7.12 5.53 -1.68
N PHE A 41 6.07 6.34 -1.48
CA PHE A 41 4.80 6.23 -2.20
C PHE A 41 5.01 6.26 -3.70
N THR A 42 5.74 7.25 -4.20
CA THR A 42 6.07 7.38 -5.62
C THR A 42 6.92 6.22 -6.15
N GLU A 43 7.67 5.54 -5.28
CA GLU A 43 8.51 4.40 -5.63
C GLU A 43 7.71 3.09 -5.66
N LEU A 44 6.65 3.01 -4.85
CA LEU A 44 5.74 1.87 -4.74
C LEU A 44 4.59 1.95 -5.74
N ASP A 45 4.09 3.16 -6.01
CA ASP A 45 3.05 3.52 -6.98
C ASP A 45 3.61 3.31 -8.40
N THR A 46 3.59 2.05 -8.83
CA THR A 46 4.26 1.61 -10.06
C THR A 46 3.39 1.94 -11.26
N ASP A 47 2.07 1.96 -11.07
CA ASP A 47 1.12 2.36 -12.10
C ASP A 47 0.87 3.88 -12.15
N GLN A 48 1.39 4.63 -11.18
CA GLN A 48 1.32 6.09 -11.07
C GLN A 48 -0.13 6.59 -11.04
N ASN A 49 -1.02 5.81 -10.44
CA ASN A 49 -2.44 6.15 -10.34
C ASN A 49 -2.71 7.15 -9.18
N GLY A 50 -1.72 7.36 -8.29
CA GLY A 50 -1.86 8.22 -7.12
C GLY A 50 -2.39 7.53 -5.85
N GLU A 51 -2.39 6.19 -5.83
CA GLU A 51 -2.87 5.30 -4.76
C GLU A 51 -2.02 4.01 -4.71
N LEU A 52 -1.67 3.52 -3.52
CA LEU A 52 -0.97 2.24 -3.37
C LEU A 52 -1.95 1.11 -3.19
N SER A 53 -2.04 0.23 -4.18
CA SER A 53 -2.78 -1.02 -4.01
C SER A 53 -2.12 -1.92 -2.95
N LYS A 54 -2.88 -2.84 -2.35
CA LYS A 54 -2.33 -3.84 -1.41
C LYS A 54 -1.13 -4.60 -1.98
N ALA A 55 -1.13 -4.85 -3.29
CA ALA A 55 -0.01 -5.47 -4.00
C ALA A 55 1.24 -4.60 -4.12
N GLU A 56 1.07 -3.28 -4.28
CA GLU A 56 2.15 -2.29 -4.38
C GLU A 56 2.72 -1.96 -2.99
N PHE A 57 1.84 -1.80 -2.00
CA PHE A 57 2.24 -1.66 -0.61
C PHE A 57 3.05 -2.87 -0.11
N SER A 58 2.69 -4.09 -0.54
CA SER A 58 3.43 -5.31 -0.21
C SER A 58 4.83 -5.39 -0.86
N LYS A 59 5.19 -4.43 -1.73
CA LYS A 59 6.52 -4.33 -2.35
C LYS A 59 7.47 -3.41 -1.55
N ALA A 60 6.93 -2.67 -0.57
CA ALA A 60 7.69 -1.83 0.36
C ALA A 60 8.44 -2.68 1.38
#